data_AF-A0A379TT88-F1
#
_entry.id   AF-A0A379TT88-F1
#
_cell.length_a   1.000
_cell.length_b   1.000
_cell.length_c   1.000
_cell.angle_alpha   90.00
_cell.angle_beta   90.00
_cell.angle_gamma   90.00
#
_symmetry.space_group_name_H-M   'P 1'
#
loop_
_entity.id
_entity.type
_entity.pdbx_description
1 polymer ?
#
loop_
_entity_poly.entity_id
_entity_poly.type
_entity_poly.pdbx_seq_one_letter_code
_entity_poly.pdbx_strand_id
1 'polypeptide(L)'
;MVLFAEASEAELDGILARRLAGETLSEHDVAQFKTAVLVFLGAEYARRGWVQQYHIGALRNNNLRQFTLLGPDVGFDSINDRPIAEALSKLLSKQNEQNLLPKTILYCLNPRDNEVIGTMIGNFQGEGMPAKCSLVPAGGSTIRKMAWSVR
;
A
#
# COMPACT_ATOMS: atom_id res chain seq x y z
N MET A 1 -1.57 6.33 0.42
CA MET A 1 -2.80 6.06 1.19
C MET A 1 -3.15 4.59 1.04
N VAL A 2 -3.52 3.91 2.13
CA VAL A 2 -4.06 2.55 2.08
C VAL A 2 -5.56 2.66 1.83
N LEU A 3 -6.07 1.90 0.86
CA LEU A 3 -7.48 1.85 0.50
C LEU A 3 -7.93 0.38 0.49
N PHE A 4 -9.20 0.16 0.83
CA PHE A 4 -9.82 -1.16 0.73
C PHE A 4 -11.28 -1.04 0.32
N ALA A 5 -11.65 -1.71 -0.77
CA ALA A 5 -13.03 -2.00 -1.12
C ALA A 5 -13.05 -3.28 -1.97
N GLU A 6 -14.06 -4.13 -1.79
CA GLU A 6 -14.25 -5.33 -2.61
C GLU A 6 -15.13 -5.01 -3.82
N ALA A 7 -14.93 -5.77 -4.89
CA ALA A 7 -15.70 -5.67 -6.13
C ALA A 7 -15.74 -7.03 -6.80
N SER A 8 -16.81 -7.26 -7.56
CA SER A 8 -16.93 -8.34 -8.53
C SER A 8 -16.11 -8.04 -9.80
N GLU A 9 -15.81 -9.08 -10.60
CA GLU A 9 -15.11 -8.90 -11.88
C GLU A 9 -15.88 -7.96 -12.84
N ALA A 10 -17.21 -8.06 -12.89
CA ALA A 10 -18.03 -7.19 -13.73
C ALA A 10 -17.93 -5.71 -13.32
N GLU A 11 -17.88 -5.41 -12.02
CA GLU A 11 -17.65 -4.05 -11.52
C GLU A 11 -16.25 -3.55 -11.90
N LEU A 12 -15.23 -4.41 -11.79
CA LEU A 12 -13.85 -4.08 -12.15
C LEU A 12 -13.70 -3.80 -13.65
N ASP A 13 -14.34 -4.60 -14.50
CA ASP A 13 -14.39 -4.39 -15.95
C ASP A 13 -15.03 -3.04 -16.29
N GLY A 14 -16.15 -2.71 -15.61
CA GLY A 14 -16.81 -1.42 -15.75
C GLY A 14 -15.93 -0.25 -15.31
N ILE A 15 -15.22 -0.39 -14.18
CA ILE A 15 -14.28 0.63 -13.69
C ILE A 15 -13.14 0.84 -14.69
N LEU A 16 -12.57 -0.25 -15.21
CA LEU A 16 -11.48 -0.19 -16.19
C LEU A 16 -11.93 0.45 -17.49
N ALA A 17 -13.08 0.05 -18.03
CA ALA A 17 -13.64 0.61 -19.27
C ALA A 17 -13.87 2.12 -19.15
N ARG A 18 -14.52 2.58 -18.07
CA ARG A 18 -14.72 4.02 -17.81
C ARG A 18 -13.40 4.76 -17.71
N ARG A 19 -12.40 4.18 -17.03
CA ARG A 19 -11.09 4.82 -16.92
C ARG A 19 -10.36 4.90 -18.26
N LEU A 20 -10.47 3.89 -19.11
CA LEU A 20 -9.90 3.88 -20.47
C LEU A 20 -10.61 4.89 -21.39
N ALA A 21 -11.90 5.14 -21.17
CA ALA A 21 -12.66 6.19 -21.86
C ALA A 21 -12.32 7.63 -21.39
N GLY A 22 -11.43 7.78 -20.41
CA GLY A 22 -11.01 9.09 -19.89
C GLY A 22 -11.93 9.66 -18.80
N GLU A 23 -12.87 8.87 -18.28
CA GLU A 23 -13.74 9.32 -17.20
C GLU A 23 -12.96 9.45 -15.87
N THR A 24 -13.43 10.38 -15.04
CA THR A 24 -12.93 10.51 -13.66
C THR A 24 -13.62 9.48 -12.78
N LEU A 25 -12.82 8.66 -12.11
CA LEU A 25 -13.30 7.64 -11.19
C LEU A 25 -13.56 8.22 -9.79
N SER A 26 -14.53 7.68 -9.07
CA SER A 26 -14.75 7.98 -7.66
C SER A 26 -13.64 7.39 -6.78
N GLU A 27 -13.49 7.88 -5.54
CA GLU A 27 -12.55 7.29 -4.59
C GLU A 27 -12.86 5.81 -4.31
N HIS A 28 -14.14 5.43 -4.31
CA HIS A 28 -14.59 4.05 -4.13
C HIS A 28 -14.17 3.15 -5.30
N ASP A 29 -14.39 3.60 -6.55
CA ASP A 29 -13.96 2.89 -7.76
C ASP A 29 -12.43 2.65 -7.73
N VAL A 30 -11.68 3.68 -7.35
CA VAL A 30 -10.22 3.59 -7.23
C VAL A 30 -9.80 2.61 -6.13
N ALA A 31 -10.52 2.58 -5.01
CA ALA A 31 -10.27 1.63 -3.93
C ALA A 31 -10.53 0.19 -4.41
N GLN A 32 -11.69 -0.07 -5.02
CA GLN A 32 -12.07 -1.39 -5.55
C GLN A 32 -11.03 -1.93 -6.52
N PHE A 33 -10.67 -1.14 -7.52
CA PHE A 33 -9.71 -1.57 -8.54
C PHE A 33 -8.32 -1.84 -7.96
N LYS A 34 -7.81 -0.94 -7.10
CA LYS A 34 -6.51 -1.12 -6.45
C LYS A 34 -6.49 -2.32 -5.52
N THR A 35 -7.56 -2.55 -4.75
CA THR A 35 -7.67 -3.71 -3.86
C THR A 35 -7.62 -5.01 -4.64
N ALA A 36 -8.41 -5.15 -5.72
CA ALA A 36 -8.39 -6.33 -6.56
C ALA A 36 -7.00 -6.62 -7.14
N VAL A 37 -6.33 -5.60 -7.70
CA VAL A 37 -4.97 -5.74 -8.24
C VAL A 37 -3.98 -6.16 -7.15
N LEU A 38 -4.00 -5.54 -5.97
CA LEU A 38 -3.09 -5.87 -4.88
C LEU A 38 -3.34 -7.26 -4.28
N VAL A 39 -4.59 -7.71 -4.20
CA VAL A 39 -4.93 -9.06 -3.75
C VAL A 39 -4.43 -10.10 -4.76
N PHE A 40 -4.69 -9.88 -6.05
CA PHE A 40 -4.20 -10.75 -7.13
C PHE A 40 -2.67 -10.86 -7.12
N LEU A 41 -1.97 -9.72 -7.07
CA LEU A 41 -0.51 -9.68 -7.03
C LEU A 41 0.04 -10.35 -5.76
N GLY A 42 -0.58 -10.13 -4.60
CA GLY A 42 -0.20 -10.78 -3.35
C GLY A 42 -0.23 -12.31 -3.46
N ALA A 43 -1.29 -12.86 -4.04
CA ALA A 43 -1.40 -14.29 -4.29
C ALA A 43 -0.30 -14.81 -5.24
N GLU A 44 -0.01 -14.07 -6.31
CA GLU A 44 1.09 -14.40 -7.22
C GLU A 44 2.46 -14.37 -6.54
N TYR A 45 2.70 -13.38 -5.67
CA TYR A 45 3.93 -13.30 -4.89
C TYR A 45 4.07 -14.48 -3.94
N ALA A 46 2.99 -14.90 -3.28
CA ALA A 46 3.00 -16.05 -2.40
C ALA A 46 3.32 -17.34 -3.16
N ARG A 47 2.67 -17.58 -4.31
CA ARG A 47 2.93 -18.75 -5.18
C ARG A 47 4.39 -18.84 -5.64
N ARG A 48 5.04 -17.69 -5.84
CA ARG A 48 6.44 -17.59 -6.30
C ARG A 48 7.45 -17.51 -5.15
N GLY A 49 7.00 -17.50 -3.90
CA GLY A 49 7.87 -17.31 -2.73
C GLY A 49 8.53 -15.92 -2.66
N TRP A 50 7.95 -14.91 -3.32
CA TRP A 50 8.47 -13.55 -3.34
C TRP A 50 8.08 -12.76 -2.08
N VAL A 51 8.88 -11.74 -1.77
CA VAL A 51 8.60 -10.80 -0.69
C VAL A 51 7.81 -9.62 -1.23
N GLN A 52 6.67 -9.35 -0.60
CA GLN A 52 5.84 -8.18 -0.83
C GLN A 52 6.29 -7.03 0.09
N GLN A 53 6.45 -5.83 -0.46
CA GLN A 53 6.87 -4.65 0.30
C GLN A 53 5.89 -3.49 0.11
N TYR A 54 5.32 -2.98 1.20
CA TYR A 54 4.42 -1.82 1.17
C TYR A 54 5.09 -0.58 1.77
N HIS A 55 5.17 0.49 0.98
CA HIS A 55 5.65 1.80 1.43
C HIS A 55 4.46 2.74 1.65
N ILE A 56 4.16 3.03 2.91
CA ILE A 56 2.93 3.69 3.34
C ILE A 56 3.24 5.08 3.90
N GLY A 57 2.36 6.05 3.63
CA GLY A 57 2.38 7.34 4.32
C GLY A 57 3.05 8.50 3.60
N ALA A 58 3.37 8.39 2.31
CA ALA A 58 3.80 9.55 1.52
C ALA A 58 2.62 10.47 1.15
N LEU A 59 2.77 11.77 1.37
CA LEU A 59 1.92 12.84 0.84
C LEU A 59 2.72 13.57 -0.23
N ARG A 60 2.32 13.43 -1.50
CA ARG A 60 3.17 13.78 -2.64
C ARG A 60 2.69 15.03 -3.37
N ASN A 61 3.63 15.68 -4.07
CA ASN A 61 3.39 16.81 -4.97
C ASN A 61 2.68 17.99 -4.29
N ASN A 62 3.08 18.31 -3.04
CA ASN A 62 2.39 19.33 -2.23
C ASN A 62 2.56 20.75 -2.77
N ASN A 63 3.67 21.04 -3.45
CA ASN A 63 3.93 22.35 -4.04
C ASN A 63 3.58 22.35 -5.53
N LEU A 64 2.34 22.74 -5.85
CA LEU A 64 1.82 22.69 -7.23
C LEU A 64 2.65 23.54 -8.20
N ARG A 65 3.11 24.73 -7.77
CA ARG A 65 3.97 25.58 -8.61
C ARG A 65 5.25 24.85 -9.01
N GLN A 66 5.90 24.20 -8.04
CA GLN A 66 7.14 23.46 -8.31
C GLN A 66 6.88 22.18 -9.09
N PHE A 67 5.76 21.49 -8.83
CA PHE A 67 5.35 20.31 -9.59
C PHE A 67 5.16 20.62 -11.08
N THR A 68 4.54 21.77 -11.42
CA THR A 68 4.39 22.19 -12.82
C THR A 68 5.74 22.50 -13.49
N LEU A 69 6.73 23.00 -12.75
CA LEU A 69 8.04 23.39 -13.30
C LEU A 69 9.03 22.22 -13.38
N LEU A 70 9.03 21.34 -12.38
CA LEU A 70 10.09 20.36 -12.14
C LEU A 70 9.58 18.91 -12.20
N GLY A 71 8.27 18.68 -12.14
CA GLY A 71 7.68 17.35 -12.06
C GLY A 71 7.70 16.75 -10.64
N PRO A 72 7.44 15.43 -10.52
CA PRO A 72 7.45 14.70 -9.25
C PRO A 72 8.86 14.45 -8.72
N ASP A 73 8.95 13.96 -7.48
CA ASP A 73 10.17 13.41 -6.85
C ASP A 73 11.37 14.39 -6.78
N VAL A 74 11.10 15.67 -6.53
CA VAL A 74 12.10 16.75 -6.40
C VAL A 74 12.13 17.40 -5.00
N GLY A 75 11.69 16.68 -3.97
CA GLY A 75 11.79 17.10 -2.57
C GLY A 75 10.63 17.94 -2.01
N PHE A 76 9.49 17.99 -2.70
CA PHE A 76 8.26 18.65 -2.23
C PHE A 76 7.17 17.67 -1.72
N ASP A 77 7.60 16.48 -1.32
CA ASP A 77 6.78 15.46 -0.68
C ASP A 77 6.90 15.54 0.84
N SER A 78 5.97 14.97 1.59
CA SER A 78 5.95 15.00 3.05
C SER A 78 5.20 13.80 3.64
N ILE A 79 4.97 13.82 4.94
CA ILE A 79 4.28 12.76 5.68
C ILE A 79 2.77 12.92 5.54
N ASN A 80 2.08 11.84 5.16
CA ASN A 80 0.63 11.73 5.20
C ASN A 80 0.18 11.19 6.57
N ASP A 81 -0.94 11.70 7.05
CA ASP A 81 -1.51 11.43 8.37
C ASP A 81 -2.96 10.89 8.30
N ARG A 82 -3.36 10.31 7.17
CA ARG A 82 -4.61 9.54 7.11
C ARG A 82 -4.47 8.24 7.90
N PRO A 83 -5.47 7.86 8.73
CA PRO A 83 -5.46 6.57 9.41
C PRO A 83 -5.37 5.40 8.43
N ILE A 84 -4.57 4.38 8.75
CA ILE A 84 -4.32 3.23 7.87
C ILE A 84 -4.82 1.89 8.41
N ALA A 85 -5.09 1.81 9.72
CA ALA A 85 -5.26 0.55 10.44
C ALA A 85 -6.34 -0.35 9.83
N GLU A 86 -7.55 0.18 9.66
CA GLU A 86 -8.69 -0.61 9.20
C GLU A 86 -8.49 -1.11 7.76
N ALA A 87 -8.13 -0.21 6.83
CA ALA A 87 -7.93 -0.58 5.44
C ALA A 87 -6.77 -1.58 5.26
N LEU A 88 -5.68 -1.40 6.01
CA LEU A 88 -4.54 -2.31 6.00
C LEU A 88 -4.93 -3.69 6.55
N SER A 89 -5.68 -3.74 7.66
CA SER A 89 -6.17 -4.98 8.24
C SER A 89 -7.04 -5.76 7.25
N LYS A 90 -7.99 -5.08 6.60
CA LYS A 90 -8.88 -5.72 5.60
C LYS A 90 -8.09 -6.23 4.39
N LEU A 91 -7.13 -5.45 3.89
CA LEU A 91 -6.29 -5.87 2.76
C LEU A 91 -5.47 -7.12 3.07
N LEU A 92 -4.76 -7.12 4.21
CA LEU A 92 -3.94 -8.26 4.63
C LEU A 92 -4.80 -9.49 4.96
N SER A 93 -5.95 -9.28 5.59
CA SER A 93 -6.94 -10.34 5.84
C SER A 93 -7.41 -10.97 4.52
N LYS A 94 -7.78 -10.15 3.53
CA LYS A 94 -8.23 -10.64 2.22
C LYS A 94 -7.14 -11.44 1.49
N GLN A 95 -5.89 -10.99 1.54
CA GLN A 95 -4.77 -11.76 1.00
C GLN A 95 -4.54 -13.08 1.75
N ASN A 96 -4.80 -13.11 3.06
CA ASN A 96 -4.59 -14.28 3.90
C ASN A 96 -5.77 -15.26 3.93
N GLU A 97 -6.95 -14.89 3.44
CA GLU A 97 -8.18 -15.69 3.46
C GLU A 97 -7.98 -17.10 2.89
N GLN A 98 -7.18 -17.23 1.83
CA GLN A 98 -6.85 -18.51 1.19
C GLN A 98 -5.43 -19.00 1.54
N ASN A 99 -4.84 -18.50 2.64
CA ASN A 99 -3.44 -18.71 3.03
C ASN A 99 -2.43 -18.30 1.95
N LEU A 100 -2.77 -17.27 1.17
CA LEU A 100 -1.97 -16.73 0.06
C LEU A 100 -1.31 -15.38 0.38
N LEU A 101 -1.22 -15.03 1.66
CA LEU A 101 -0.45 -13.86 2.08
C LEU A 101 1.06 -14.16 1.94
N PRO A 102 1.80 -13.42 1.09
CA PRO A 102 3.24 -13.60 0.93
C PRO A 102 4.01 -13.14 2.17
N LYS A 103 5.32 -13.42 2.19
CA LYS A 103 6.24 -12.73 3.11
C LYS A 103 6.09 -11.23 2.89
N THR A 104 5.77 -10.48 3.93
CA THR A 104 5.36 -9.08 3.80
C THR A 104 6.20 -8.17 4.70
N ILE A 105 6.78 -7.11 4.11
CA ILE A 105 7.47 -6.04 4.85
C ILE A 105 6.64 -4.76 4.72
N LEU A 106 6.29 -4.18 5.85
CA LEU A 106 5.55 -2.93 5.95
C LEU A 106 6.50 -1.81 6.35
N TYR A 107 6.48 -0.72 5.58
CA TYR A 107 7.20 0.51 5.88
C TYR A 107 6.18 1.63 6.09
N CYS A 108 6.29 2.37 7.18
CA CYS A 108 5.55 3.62 7.38
C CYS A 108 6.48 4.83 7.36
N LEU A 109 6.04 5.88 6.69
CA LEU A 109 6.73 7.17 6.71
C LEU A 109 6.37 7.99 7.96
N ASN A 110 5.14 7.83 8.47
CA ASN A 110 4.66 8.51 9.67
C ASN A 110 5.01 7.71 10.93
N PRO A 111 5.86 8.25 11.84
CA PRO A 111 6.25 7.54 13.06
C PRO A 111 5.10 7.20 14.00
N ARG A 112 3.99 7.94 13.95
CA ARG A 112 2.81 7.63 14.77
C ARG A 112 2.20 6.26 14.43
N ASP A 113 2.45 5.76 13.22
CA ASP A 113 1.89 4.51 12.73
C ASP A 113 2.82 3.32 13.07
N ASN A 114 3.98 3.56 13.72
CA ASN A 114 4.92 2.50 14.11
C ASN A 114 4.23 1.45 14.99
N GLU A 115 3.54 1.86 16.05
CA GLU A 115 2.87 0.95 16.98
C GLU A 115 1.62 0.31 16.35
N VAL A 116 0.92 1.07 15.50
CA VAL A 116 -0.22 0.56 14.71
C VAL A 116 0.23 -0.60 13.82
N ILE A 117 1.32 -0.43 13.07
CA ILE A 117 1.82 -1.50 12.19
C ILE A 117 2.51 -2.60 13.01
N GLY A 118 3.25 -2.24 14.05
CA GLY A 118 3.95 -3.19 14.92
C GLY A 118 3.01 -4.18 15.59
N THR A 119 1.81 -3.74 15.95
CA THR A 119 0.74 -4.64 16.44
C THR A 119 0.02 -5.35 15.29
N MET A 120 -0.21 -4.68 14.14
CA MET A 120 -0.85 -5.27 12.96
C MET A 120 -0.14 -6.52 12.45
N ILE A 121 1.21 -6.52 12.38
CA ILE A 121 1.97 -7.66 11.87
C ILE A 121 1.81 -8.91 12.73
N GLY A 122 1.45 -8.76 14.01
CA GLY A 122 1.19 -9.88 14.92
C GLY A 122 -0.02 -10.71 14.48
N ASN A 123 -1.02 -10.09 13.85
CA ASN A 123 -2.25 -10.75 13.40
C ASN A 123 -2.02 -11.75 12.26
N PHE A 124 -0.90 -11.64 11.54
CA PHE A 124 -0.66 -12.35 10.28
C PHE A 124 0.65 -13.16 10.26
N GLN A 125 1.18 -13.50 11.44
CA GLN A 125 2.24 -14.50 11.53
C GLN A 125 1.67 -15.88 11.15
N GLY A 126 2.49 -16.75 10.56
CA GLY A 126 2.08 -18.07 10.09
C GLY A 126 2.89 -19.20 10.70
N GLU A 127 2.31 -20.39 10.72
CA GLU A 127 2.98 -21.60 11.19
C GLU A 127 4.15 -21.96 10.26
N GLY A 128 5.36 -22.09 10.81
CA GLY A 128 6.55 -22.54 10.10
C GLY A 128 7.42 -21.47 9.43
N MET A 129 7.08 -20.19 9.50
CA MET A 129 7.93 -19.10 9.01
C MET A 129 8.10 -18.01 10.07
N PRO A 130 9.27 -17.93 10.73
CA PRO A 130 9.60 -16.80 11.59
C PRO A 130 9.47 -15.48 10.80
N ALA A 131 8.78 -14.51 11.38
CA ALA A 131 8.63 -13.15 10.83
C ALA A 131 8.01 -13.08 9.42
N LYS A 132 6.94 -13.86 9.17
CA LYS A 132 6.17 -13.81 7.90
C LYS A 132 5.75 -12.38 7.55
N CYS A 133 5.34 -11.61 8.55
CA CYS A 133 5.12 -10.17 8.45
C CYS A 133 6.10 -9.42 9.33
N SER A 134 6.72 -8.36 8.79
CA SER A 134 7.71 -7.53 9.48
C SER A 134 7.45 -6.05 9.28
N LEU A 135 7.85 -5.23 10.26
CA LEU A 135 7.82 -3.77 10.21
C LEU A 135 9.24 -3.23 10.07
N VAL A 136 9.42 -2.26 9.18
CA VAL A 136 10.53 -1.30 9.25
C VAL A 136 9.94 0.03 9.73
N PRO A 137 10.30 0.51 10.93
CA PRO A 137 9.69 1.69 11.53
C PRO A 137 10.24 2.99 10.93
N ALA A 138 9.39 4.02 10.93
CA ALA A 138 9.77 5.38 10.54
C ALA A 138 10.97 5.87 11.38
N GLY A 139 11.87 6.63 10.76
CA GLY A 139 13.06 7.18 11.41
C GLY A 139 14.34 6.36 11.22
N GLY A 140 14.23 5.09 10.79
CA GLY A 140 15.38 4.30 10.35
C GLY A 140 16.05 4.87 9.09
N SER A 141 17.37 4.67 8.95
CA SER A 141 18.15 5.16 7.80
C SER A 141 17.61 4.65 6.45
N THR A 142 17.00 3.46 6.43
CA THR A 142 16.38 2.82 5.26
C THR A 142 15.19 3.62 4.71
N ILE A 143 14.29 4.13 5.58
CA ILE A 143 13.08 4.84 5.14
C ILE A 143 13.40 6.24 4.63
N ARG A 144 14.42 6.90 5.21
CA ARG A 144 14.88 8.21 4.73
C ARG A 144 15.38 8.15 3.28
N LYS A 145 15.92 7.03 2.82
CA LYS A 145 16.31 6.86 1.41
C LYS A 145 15.08 6.58 0.53
N MET A 146 14.14 5.75 0.96
CA MET A 146 12.96 5.41 0.15
C MET A 146 11.96 6.56 -0.03
N ALA A 147 11.80 7.42 0.97
CA ALA A 147 10.87 8.55 0.91
C ALA A 147 11.43 9.79 0.20
N TRP A 148 12.75 9.85 0.02
CA TRP A 148 13.45 11.05 -0.44
C TRP A 148 14.56 10.78 -1.47
N SER A 149 14.68 9.55 -2.01
CA SER A 149 15.59 9.27 -3.11
C SER A 149 15.07 9.94 -4.38
N VAL A 150 15.46 11.19 -4.50
CA VAL A 150 15.75 11.83 -5.78
C VAL A 150 16.99 11.13 -6.33
N ARG A 151 16.79 10.22 -7.28
CA ARG A 151 17.66 9.90 -8.43
C ARG A 151 17.18 8.64 -9.13
#